data_AF-A0A7S0UAM4-F1
#
_entry.id   AF-A0A7S0UAM4-F1
#
_cell.length_a   1.000
_cell.length_b   1.000
_cell.length_c   1.000
_cell.angle_alpha   90.00
_cell.angle_beta   90.00
_cell.angle_gamma   90.00
#
_symmetry.space_group_name_H-M   'P 1'
#
loop_
_entity.id
_entity.type
_entity.pdbx_description
1 polymer ?
#
loop_
_entity_poly.entity_id
_entity_poly.type
_entity_poly.pdbx_seq_one_letter_code
_entity_poly.pdbx_strand_id
1 'polypeptide(L)'
;RMFRSDMRSRLWFTYRSGLQAITPGGVTTDAGWGCMLRSAQMMFAQAMVVHSMGREWRLPPEVSYEALPDAYKSILSVFADRPDAPLSIHNIARAGEEVGKKAGQWLGPNTVCAAMQRLCE
;
A
#
# COMPACT_ATOMS: atom_id res chain seq x y z
N ARG A 1 -20.25 14.17 -11.63
CA ARG A 1 -19.84 12.88 -12.24
C ARG A 1 -18.32 12.70 -12.28
N MET A 2 -17.57 13.73 -12.66
CA MET A 2 -16.08 13.71 -12.72
C MET A 2 -15.40 13.37 -11.38
N PHE A 3 -15.77 14.05 -10.27
CA PHE A 3 -15.20 13.78 -8.95
C PHE A 3 -15.33 12.31 -8.50
N ARG A 4 -16.51 11.71 -8.67
CA ARG A 4 -16.75 10.31 -8.26
C ARG A 4 -15.89 9.32 -9.05
N SER A 5 -15.76 9.54 -10.36
CA SER A 5 -14.88 8.73 -11.20
C SER A 5 -13.43 8.87 -10.77
N ASP A 6 -12.98 10.10 -10.48
CA ASP A 6 -11.62 10.36 -10.02
C ASP A 6 -11.31 9.67 -8.69
N MET A 7 -12.19 9.83 -7.69
CA MET A 7 -12.05 9.20 -6.39
C MET A 7 -12.07 7.67 -6.47
N ARG A 8 -12.99 7.08 -7.25
CA ARG A 8 -13.06 5.61 -7.42
C ARG A 8 -11.80 5.04 -8.08
N SER A 9 -11.09 5.86 -8.85
CA SER A 9 -9.87 5.42 -9.55
C SER A 9 -8.64 5.37 -8.66
N ARG A 10 -8.71 5.88 -7.43
CA ARG A 10 -7.58 5.84 -6.50
C ARG A 10 -7.44 4.44 -5.92
N LEU A 11 -6.20 3.94 -5.88
CA LEU A 11 -5.89 2.71 -5.16
C LEU A 11 -6.12 2.95 -3.67
N TRP A 12 -7.05 2.19 -3.09
CA TRP A 12 -7.47 2.34 -1.70
C TRP A 12 -6.99 1.16 -0.88
N PHE A 13 -6.16 1.44 0.13
CA PHE A 13 -5.65 0.45 1.06
C PHE A 13 -6.27 0.68 2.44
N THR A 14 -6.79 -0.40 3.01
CA THR A 14 -7.47 -0.40 4.31
C THR A 14 -6.82 -1.41 5.23
N TYR A 15 -7.23 -1.39 6.50
CA TYR A 15 -6.90 -2.48 7.41
C TYR A 15 -7.32 -3.84 6.84
N ARG A 16 -6.53 -4.86 7.20
CA ARG A 16 -6.77 -6.27 6.90
C ARG A 16 -6.54 -7.12 8.13
N SER A 17 -7.16 -8.29 8.14
CA SER A 17 -7.03 -9.31 9.17
C SER A 17 -6.85 -10.69 8.51
N GLY A 18 -6.41 -11.68 9.29
CA GLY A 18 -6.10 -13.01 8.74
C GLY A 18 -4.85 -13.01 7.86
N LEU A 19 -3.98 -12.03 8.05
CA LEU A 19 -2.71 -11.93 7.33
C LEU A 19 -1.76 -13.03 7.79
N GLN A 20 -0.84 -13.42 6.91
CA GLN A 20 0.39 -14.07 7.37
C GLN A 20 1.07 -13.16 8.40
N ALA A 21 1.68 -13.76 9.43
CA ALA A 21 2.29 -13.01 10.52
C ALA A 21 3.21 -11.88 10.01
N ILE A 22 2.86 -10.63 10.35
CA ILE A 22 3.60 -9.41 10.00
C ILE A 22 4.93 -9.35 10.76
N THR A 23 4.93 -9.87 11.97
CA THR A 23 6.03 -9.82 12.93
C THR A 23 6.34 -11.20 13.47
N PRO A 24 7.55 -11.45 13.99
CA PRO A 24 7.86 -12.65 14.76
C PRO A 24 6.89 -12.91 15.93
N GLY A 25 6.28 -11.86 16.50
CA GLY A 25 5.28 -11.95 17.57
C GLY A 25 3.88 -12.39 17.15
N GLY A 26 3.67 -12.79 15.88
CA GLY A 26 2.39 -13.37 15.43
C GLY A 26 1.27 -12.37 15.14
N VAL A 27 1.55 -11.08 14.96
CA VAL A 27 0.54 -10.09 14.57
C VAL A 27 0.03 -10.39 13.15
N THR A 28 -1.28 -10.67 13.01
CA THR A 28 -1.93 -11.03 11.73
C THR A 28 -2.95 -9.99 11.25
N THR A 29 -2.94 -8.80 11.85
CA THR A 29 -3.82 -7.69 11.53
C THR A 29 -3.09 -6.37 11.71
N ASP A 30 -3.36 -5.42 10.82
CA ASP A 30 -2.88 -4.04 10.96
C ASP A 30 -3.94 -3.10 11.55
N ALA A 31 -5.12 -3.63 11.91
CA ALA A 31 -6.16 -2.87 12.58
C ALA A 31 -5.67 -2.29 13.92
N GLY A 32 -5.87 -0.98 14.11
CA GLY A 32 -5.49 -0.26 15.33
C GLY A 32 -4.10 0.37 15.30
N TRP A 33 -3.25 0.06 14.31
CA TRP A 33 -1.88 0.60 14.26
C TRP A 33 -1.36 0.89 12.84
N GLY A 34 -1.92 0.25 11.80
CA GLY A 34 -1.44 0.33 10.42
C GLY A 34 -1.86 1.56 9.62
N CYS A 35 -2.62 2.52 10.19
CA CYS A 35 -3.26 3.59 9.39
C CYS A 35 -2.27 4.44 8.61
N MET A 36 -1.11 4.74 9.19
CA MET A 36 -0.08 5.52 8.51
C MET A 36 0.59 4.71 7.39
N LEU A 37 0.75 3.39 7.57
CA LEU A 37 1.33 2.51 6.55
C LEU A 37 0.37 2.41 5.36
N ARG A 38 -0.94 2.25 5.60
CA ARG A 38 -1.97 2.29 4.55
C ARG A 38 -2.03 3.64 3.84
N SER A 39 -1.88 4.73 4.58
CA SER A 39 -1.79 6.08 4.00
C SER A 39 -0.57 6.24 3.08
N ALA A 40 0.59 5.72 3.51
CA ALA A 40 1.80 5.71 2.69
C ALA A 40 1.65 4.84 1.44
N GLN A 41 1.04 3.64 1.56
CA GLN A 41 0.72 2.80 0.41
C GLN A 41 -0.17 3.55 -0.60
N MET A 42 -1.21 4.25 -0.14
CA MET A 42 -2.07 5.04 -1.03
C MET A 42 -1.30 6.17 -1.73
N MET A 43 -0.44 6.87 -0.99
CA MET A 43 0.36 7.97 -1.54
C MET A 43 1.35 7.48 -2.59
N PHE A 44 2.10 6.41 -2.30
CA PHE A 44 3.07 5.82 -3.24
C PHE A 44 2.37 5.19 -4.44
N ALA A 45 1.29 4.45 -4.24
CA ALA A 45 0.51 3.88 -5.33
C ALA A 45 -0.04 4.98 -6.26
N GLN A 46 -0.49 6.10 -5.69
CA GLN A 46 -0.93 7.25 -6.47
C GLN A 46 0.21 7.87 -7.29
N ALA A 47 1.42 7.97 -6.74
CA ALA A 47 2.60 8.40 -7.48
C ALA A 47 2.92 7.46 -8.65
N MET A 48 2.87 6.14 -8.41
CA MET A 48 3.10 5.12 -9.44
C MET A 48 2.04 5.16 -10.56
N VAL A 49 0.77 5.37 -10.22
CA VAL A 49 -0.31 5.55 -11.21
C VAL A 49 -0.06 6.79 -12.08
N VAL A 50 0.30 7.93 -11.47
CA VAL A 50 0.61 9.15 -12.22
C VAL A 50 1.82 8.93 -13.13
N HIS A 51 2.87 8.28 -12.63
CA HIS A 51 4.09 8.01 -13.40
C HIS A 51 3.84 7.06 -14.58
N SER A 52 3.09 5.97 -14.36
CA SER A 52 2.98 4.88 -15.34
C SER A 52 1.76 5.00 -16.26
N MET A 53 0.72 5.73 -15.85
CA MET A 53 -0.58 5.79 -16.53
C MET A 53 -1.09 7.23 -16.74
N GLY A 54 -0.48 8.22 -16.07
CA GLY A 54 -0.89 9.63 -16.14
C GLY A 54 -1.98 10.01 -15.12
N ARG A 55 -2.03 11.29 -14.76
CA ARG A 55 -3.02 11.84 -13.80
C ARG A 55 -4.46 11.72 -14.31
N GLU A 56 -4.65 11.78 -15.62
CA GLU A 56 -5.97 11.70 -16.27
C GLU A 56 -6.53 10.29 -16.37
N TRP A 57 -5.74 9.26 -16.06
CA TRP A 57 -6.23 7.89 -16.04
C TRP A 57 -7.38 7.71 -15.04
N ARG A 58 -8.40 6.95 -15.44
CA ARG A 58 -9.56 6.60 -14.62
C ARG A 58 -9.85 5.10 -14.73
N LEU A 59 -10.27 4.50 -13.62
CA LEU A 59 -10.73 3.12 -13.55
C LEU A 59 -12.04 2.97 -14.35
N PRO A 60 -12.10 2.09 -15.36
CA PRO A 60 -13.32 1.84 -16.12
C PRO A 60 -14.46 1.35 -15.20
N PRO A 61 -15.73 1.67 -15.50
CA PRO A 61 -16.87 1.11 -14.77
C PRO A 61 -16.99 -0.39 -15.01
N GLU A 62 -17.27 -1.13 -13.93
CA GLU A 62 -17.72 -2.53 -14.00
C GLU A 62 -16.77 -3.49 -14.73
N VAL A 63 -15.46 -3.29 -14.59
CA VAL A 63 -14.45 -4.20 -15.13
C VAL A 63 -14.03 -5.25 -14.12
N SER A 64 -13.93 -6.50 -14.57
CA SER A 64 -13.30 -7.57 -13.79
C SER A 64 -11.80 -7.29 -13.64
N TYR A 65 -11.15 -7.99 -12.70
CA TYR A 65 -9.71 -7.81 -12.48
C TYR A 65 -8.90 -8.13 -13.75
N GLU A 66 -9.33 -9.13 -14.51
CA GLU A 66 -8.68 -9.59 -15.73
C GLU A 66 -8.67 -8.52 -16.82
N ALA A 67 -9.72 -7.71 -16.89
CA ALA A 67 -9.88 -6.61 -17.86
C ALA A 67 -9.11 -5.33 -17.46
N LEU A 68 -8.45 -5.30 -16.29
CA LEU A 68 -7.66 -4.15 -15.88
C LEU A 68 -6.37 -4.04 -16.72
N PRO A 69 -5.89 -2.81 -17.00
CA PRO A 69 -4.61 -2.61 -17.66
C PRO A 69 -3.47 -3.30 -16.91
N ASP A 70 -2.52 -3.87 -17.64
CA ASP A 70 -1.37 -4.57 -17.04
C ASP A 70 -0.57 -3.66 -16.10
N ALA A 71 -0.36 -2.40 -16.48
CA ALA A 71 0.27 -1.40 -15.62
C ALA A 71 -0.46 -1.24 -14.28
N TYR A 72 -1.80 -1.22 -14.27
CA TYR A 72 -2.57 -1.12 -13.04
C TYR A 72 -2.41 -2.37 -12.16
N LYS A 73 -2.45 -3.56 -12.77
CA LYS A 73 -2.25 -4.84 -12.07
C LYS A 73 -0.84 -4.93 -11.49
N SER A 74 0.18 -4.51 -12.24
CA SER A 74 1.57 -4.45 -11.78
C SER A 74 1.72 -3.51 -10.58
N ILE A 75 1.16 -2.30 -10.64
CA ILE A 75 1.17 -1.36 -9.50
C ILE A 75 0.45 -1.97 -8.29
N LEU A 76 -0.75 -2.53 -8.47
CA LEU A 76 -1.49 -3.11 -7.35
C LEU A 76 -0.73 -4.30 -6.72
N SER A 77 -0.07 -5.11 -7.53
CA SER A 77 0.62 -6.32 -7.07
C SER A 77 1.76 -6.03 -6.09
N VAL A 78 2.47 -4.90 -6.22
CA VAL A 78 3.57 -4.58 -5.31
C VAL A 78 3.12 -4.23 -3.89
N PHE A 79 1.84 -3.89 -3.70
CA PHE A 79 1.24 -3.56 -2.40
C PHE A 79 0.43 -4.70 -1.78
N ALA A 80 0.41 -5.88 -2.41
CA ALA A 80 -0.34 -7.02 -1.89
C ALA A 80 0.08 -7.33 -0.43
N ASP A 81 -0.87 -7.74 0.41
CA ASP A 81 -0.61 -8.07 1.81
C ASP A 81 0.05 -9.45 1.97
N ARG A 82 1.19 -9.63 1.30
CA ARG A 82 2.01 -10.83 1.33
C ARG A 82 3.48 -10.46 1.50
N PRO A 83 4.28 -11.25 2.24
CA PRO A 83 5.70 -10.91 2.47
C PRO A 83 6.57 -10.81 1.20
N ASP A 84 6.19 -11.47 0.11
CA ASP A 84 6.89 -11.43 -1.18
C ASP A 84 6.63 -10.14 -1.97
N ALA A 85 5.57 -9.40 -1.66
CA ALA A 85 5.28 -8.14 -2.32
C ALA A 85 6.13 -7.01 -1.71
N PRO A 86 6.90 -6.25 -2.51
CA PRO A 86 7.96 -5.37 -2.02
C PRO A 86 7.43 -4.22 -1.14
N LEU A 87 6.26 -3.67 -1.44
CA LEU A 87 5.61 -2.59 -0.69
C LEU A 87 4.41 -3.09 0.14
N SER A 88 4.45 -4.36 0.54
CA SER A 88 3.47 -4.96 1.45
C SER A 88 3.50 -4.35 2.84
N ILE A 89 2.40 -4.50 3.58
CA ILE A 89 2.35 -4.13 5.01
C ILE A 89 3.46 -4.83 5.81
N HIS A 90 3.82 -6.07 5.44
CA HIS A 90 4.89 -6.85 6.05
C HIS A 90 6.25 -6.16 5.91
N ASN A 91 6.60 -5.76 4.70
CA ASN A 91 7.91 -5.17 4.42
C ASN A 91 8.01 -3.74 4.94
N ILE A 92 6.92 -2.96 4.89
CA ILE A 92 6.88 -1.60 5.48
C ILE A 92 7.02 -1.67 7.00
N ALA A 93 6.31 -2.61 7.65
CA ALA A 93 6.42 -2.81 9.09
C ALA A 93 7.85 -3.20 9.49
N ARG A 94 8.47 -4.16 8.78
CA ARG A 94 9.85 -4.60 9.01
C ARG A 94 10.86 -3.47 8.85
N ALA A 95 10.78 -2.69 7.77
CA ALA A 95 11.62 -1.52 7.57
C ALA A 95 11.40 -0.45 8.66
N GLY A 96 10.19 -0.37 9.20
CA GLY A 96 9.85 0.43 10.39
C GLY A 96 10.59 0.00 11.66
N GLU A 97 10.78 -1.30 11.85
CA GLU A 97 11.51 -1.84 13.01
C GLU A 97 12.99 -1.45 12.97
N GLU A 98 13.59 -1.46 11.78
CA GLU A 98 14.98 -1.04 11.55
C GLU A 98 15.24 0.43 11.88
N VAL A 99 14.20 1.27 11.83
CA VAL A 99 14.24 2.69 12.26
C VAL A 99 13.72 2.90 13.68
N GLY A 100 13.63 1.82 14.48
CA GLY A 100 13.33 1.85 15.90
C GLY A 100 11.83 1.89 16.25
N LYS A 101 10.93 1.55 15.32
CA LYS A 101 9.48 1.44 15.58
C LYS A 101 9.01 0.01 15.40
N LYS A 102 8.70 -0.65 16.51
CA LYS A 102 8.16 -2.03 16.47
C LYS A 102 6.79 -2.03 15.80
N ALA A 103 6.49 -3.08 15.05
CA ALA A 103 5.15 -3.29 14.55
C ALA A 103 4.13 -3.38 15.69
N GLY A 104 2.92 -2.85 15.45
CA GLY A 104 1.96 -2.53 16.51
C GLY A 104 2.08 -1.12 17.07
N GLN A 105 3.20 -0.42 16.84
CA GLN A 105 3.32 1.00 17.15
C GLN A 105 2.90 1.86 15.96
N TRP A 106 2.38 3.05 16.25
CA TRP A 106 2.10 4.04 15.22
C TRP A 106 3.42 4.60 14.65
N LEU A 107 3.57 4.49 13.33
CA LEU A 107 4.62 5.18 12.59
C LEU A 107 4.14 6.59 12.22
N GLY A 108 4.98 7.59 12.44
CA GLY A 108 4.71 8.95 11.97
C GLY A 108 5.05 9.14 10.50
N PRO A 109 4.60 10.25 9.87
CA PRO A 109 4.83 10.52 8.45
C PRO A 109 6.31 10.43 8.03
N ASN A 110 7.21 11.04 8.80
CA ASN A 110 8.63 10.99 8.51
C ASN A 110 9.19 9.56 8.55
N THR A 111 8.79 8.78 9.56
CA THR A 111 9.27 7.41 9.74
C THR A 111 8.78 6.49 8.62
N VAL A 112 7.51 6.60 8.21
CA VAL A 112 6.99 5.77 7.12
C VAL A 112 7.64 6.11 5.79
N CYS A 113 7.96 7.40 5.53
CA CYS A 113 8.72 7.79 4.35
C CYS A 113 10.14 7.19 4.35
N ALA A 114 10.84 7.23 5.49
CA ALA A 114 12.18 6.64 5.62
C ALA A 114 12.17 5.10 5.48
N ALA A 115 11.10 4.45 5.92
CA ALA A 115 10.89 3.01 5.72
C ALA A 115 10.63 2.69 4.23
N MET A 116 9.75 3.45 3.57
CA MET A 116 9.46 3.30 2.14
C MET A 116 10.69 3.52 1.26
N GLN A 117 11.50 4.54 1.57
CA GLN A 117 12.73 4.82 0.83
C GLN A 117 13.66 3.59 0.81
N ARG A 118 13.87 2.94 1.95
CA ARG A 118 14.68 1.71 2.04
C ARG A 118 14.16 0.56 1.20
N LEU A 119 12.85 0.47 0.98
CA LEU A 119 12.25 -0.57 0.15
C LEU A 119 12.39 -0.30 -1.36
N CYS A 120 12.82 0.91 -1.73
CA CYS A 120 13.00 1.32 -3.13
C CYS A 120 14.49 1.40 -3.54
N GLU A 121 15.42 1.18 -2.62
CA GLU A 121 16.87 1.10 -2.85
C GLU A 121 17.31 -0.36 -3.07
#